data_AF-A0A841HKT3-F1
#
_entry.id   AF-A0A841HKT3-F1
#
_cell.length_a   1.000
_cell.length_b   1.000
_cell.length_c   1.000
_cell.angle_alpha   90.00
_cell.angle_beta   90.00
_cell.angle_gamma   90.00
#
_symmetry.space_group_name_H-M   'P 1'
#
loop_
_entity.id
_entity.type
_entity.pdbx_description
1 polymer ?
#
loop_
_entity_poly.entity_id
_entity_poly.type
_entity_poly.pdbx_seq_one_letter_code
_entity_poly.pdbx_strand_id
1 'polypeptide(L)'
;MTASSAGLHEDADRLKKETIDRHRAVASLMEELEAVDWYDQRIDASDDAQLRQILAHNRDEEKEHAAMVLEWLRRHDPKLDEHLRTYLFTEKPLLEIEHEAEHGSGDGADNDGCLDIGSLRK
;
A
#
# COMPACT_ATOMS: atom_id res chain seq x y z
N MET A 1 -19.36 -16.35 -4.99
CA MET A 1 -18.06 -15.67 -5.07
C MET A 1 -17.40 -16.15 -6.35
N THR A 2 -17.63 -15.46 -7.46
CA THR A 2 -16.99 -15.83 -8.75
C THR A 2 -15.50 -15.56 -8.64
N ALA A 3 -14.69 -16.57 -8.96
CA ALA A 3 -13.22 -16.59 -8.97
C ALA A 3 -12.59 -15.65 -10.03
N SER A 4 -13.16 -14.47 -10.20
CA SER A 4 -12.74 -13.47 -11.18
C SER A 4 -11.37 -12.90 -10.80
N SER A 5 -11.14 -12.57 -9.52
CA SER A 5 -9.90 -11.92 -9.08
C SER A 5 -8.69 -12.86 -8.93
N ALA A 6 -8.90 -14.18 -8.87
CA ALA A 6 -7.83 -15.15 -8.65
C ALA A 6 -6.99 -15.43 -9.91
N GLY A 7 -7.46 -15.01 -11.09
CA GLY A 7 -6.79 -15.25 -12.37
C GLY A 7 -6.48 -13.98 -13.14
N LEU A 8 -5.74 -14.13 -14.25
CA LEU A 8 -5.49 -13.04 -15.19
C LEU A 8 -6.78 -12.63 -15.91
N HIS A 9 -6.99 -11.32 -16.09
CA HIS A 9 -8.12 -10.76 -16.85
C HIS A 9 -7.83 -10.56 -18.34
N GLU A 10 -6.59 -10.74 -18.77
CA GLU A 10 -6.14 -10.64 -20.16
C GLU A 10 -5.28 -11.85 -20.49
N ASP A 11 -5.16 -12.18 -21.78
CA ASP A 11 -4.30 -13.27 -22.23
C ASP A 11 -2.86 -13.09 -21.75
N ALA A 12 -2.29 -14.13 -21.13
CA ALA A 12 -0.94 -14.07 -20.56
C ALA A 12 0.13 -13.67 -21.58
N ASP A 13 -0.02 -14.07 -22.85
CA ASP A 13 0.90 -13.73 -23.94
C ASP A 13 0.90 -12.24 -24.30
N ARG A 14 -0.13 -11.49 -23.87
CA ARG A 14 -0.24 -10.04 -24.06
C ARG A 14 0.28 -9.25 -22.87
N LEU A 15 0.68 -9.92 -21.79
CA LEU A 15 1.16 -9.30 -20.57
C LEU A 15 2.68 -9.31 -20.51
N LYS A 16 3.24 -8.24 -19.94
CA LYS A 16 4.67 -8.19 -19.63
C LYS A 16 4.96 -9.12 -18.45
N LYS A 17 6.17 -9.69 -18.41
CA LYS A 17 6.59 -10.60 -17.34
C LYS A 17 6.44 -9.95 -15.95
N GLU A 18 6.85 -8.69 -15.81
CA GLU A 18 6.73 -7.95 -14.56
C GLU A 18 5.27 -7.70 -14.14
N THR A 19 4.34 -7.59 -15.10
CA THR A 19 2.91 -7.47 -14.79
C THR A 19 2.37 -8.78 -14.23
N ILE A 20 2.80 -9.91 -14.78
CA ILE A 20 2.40 -11.23 -14.27
C ILE A 20 3.00 -11.46 -12.86
N ASP A 21 4.25 -11.08 -12.62
CA ASP A 21 4.86 -11.19 -11.29
C ASP A 21 4.16 -10.29 -10.26
N ARG A 22 3.82 -9.05 -10.61
CA ARG A 22 3.00 -8.20 -9.74
C ARG A 22 1.60 -8.78 -9.51
N HIS A 23 0.97 -9.37 -10.53
CA HIS A 23 -0.32 -10.05 -10.35
C HIS A 23 -0.22 -11.20 -9.34
N ARG A 24 0.83 -12.03 -9.42
CA ARG A 24 1.06 -13.10 -8.43
C ARG A 24 1.14 -12.53 -7.01
N ALA A 25 1.95 -11.49 -6.81
CA ALA A 25 2.10 -10.86 -5.50
C ALA A 25 0.79 -10.21 -5.01
N VAL A 26 0.03 -9.55 -5.89
CA VAL A 26 -1.28 -8.97 -5.54
C VAL A 26 -2.27 -10.07 -5.14
N ALA A 27 -2.36 -11.16 -5.91
CA ALA A 27 -3.25 -12.27 -5.60
C ALA A 27 -2.89 -12.93 -4.26
N SER A 28 -1.60 -13.18 -4.00
CA SER A 28 -1.16 -13.69 -2.69
C SER A 28 -1.49 -12.72 -1.55
N LEU A 29 -1.25 -11.42 -1.71
CA LEU A 29 -1.63 -10.43 -0.68
C LEU A 29 -3.15 -10.44 -0.42
N MET A 30 -3.97 -10.58 -1.45
CA MET A 30 -5.42 -10.69 -1.30
C MET A 30 -5.84 -11.94 -0.52
N GLU A 31 -5.20 -13.08 -0.80
CA GLU A 31 -5.44 -14.35 -0.10
C GLU A 31 -5.06 -14.25 1.39
N GLU A 32 -3.92 -13.64 1.71
CA GLU A 32 -3.52 -13.45 3.12
C GLU A 32 -4.50 -12.56 3.89
N LEU A 33 -4.96 -11.45 3.27
CA LEU A 33 -5.94 -10.56 3.91
C LEU A 33 -7.31 -11.23 4.07
N GLU A 34 -7.72 -12.07 3.12
CA GLU A 34 -8.95 -12.89 3.24
C GLU A 34 -8.82 -13.90 4.37
N ALA A 35 -7.66 -14.55 4.52
CA ALA A 35 -7.38 -15.47 5.61
C ALA A 35 -7.42 -14.77 6.98
N VAL A 36 -6.82 -13.58 7.10
CA VAL A 36 -6.88 -12.76 8.33
C VAL A 36 -8.33 -12.49 8.74
N ASP A 37 -9.16 -11.99 7.82
CA ASP A 37 -10.58 -11.70 8.08
C ASP A 37 -11.34 -12.97 8.50
N TRP A 38 -11.19 -14.06 7.75
CA TRP A 38 -11.86 -15.31 8.06
C TRP A 38 -11.45 -15.90 9.41
N TYR A 39 -10.16 -15.81 9.77
CA TYR A 39 -9.73 -16.27 11.08
C TYR A 39 -10.28 -15.40 12.21
N ASP A 40 -10.32 -14.07 12.07
CA ASP A 40 -10.94 -13.19 13.09
C ASP A 40 -12.40 -13.58 13.35
N GLN A 41 -13.19 -13.77 12.28
CA GLN A 41 -14.58 -14.20 12.41
C GLN A 41 -14.72 -15.56 13.11
N ARG A 42 -13.85 -16.53 12.78
CA ARG A 42 -13.86 -17.87 13.38
C ARG A 42 -13.39 -17.88 14.83
N ILE A 43 -12.46 -17.01 15.20
CA ILE A 43 -12.00 -16.85 16.58
C ILE A 43 -13.17 -16.39 17.46
N ASP A 44 -13.90 -15.37 17.02
CA ASP A 44 -15.06 -14.83 17.74
C ASP A 44 -16.21 -15.84 17.84
N ALA A 45 -16.42 -16.64 16.79
CA ALA A 45 -17.51 -17.62 16.74
C ALA A 45 -17.18 -18.97 17.40
N SER A 46 -15.92 -19.24 17.78
CA SER A 46 -15.50 -20.56 18.28
C SER A 46 -15.66 -20.70 19.80
N ASP A 47 -16.43 -21.70 20.22
CA ASP A 47 -16.58 -22.08 21.63
C ASP A 47 -15.40 -22.92 22.17
N ASP A 48 -14.58 -23.53 21.30
CA ASP A 48 -13.41 -24.32 21.69
C ASP A 48 -12.18 -23.44 21.92
N ALA A 49 -11.66 -23.44 23.15
CA ALA A 49 -10.54 -22.58 23.55
C ALA A 49 -9.19 -22.99 22.94
N GLN A 50 -8.98 -24.28 22.64
CA GLN A 50 -7.76 -24.76 22.00
C GLN A 50 -7.76 -24.39 20.52
N LEU A 51 -8.91 -24.54 19.84
CA LEU A 51 -9.07 -24.11 18.47
C LEU A 51 -8.85 -22.60 18.31
N ARG A 52 -9.43 -21.77 19.19
CA ARG A 52 -9.20 -20.31 19.15
C ARG A 52 -7.72 -19.93 19.20
N GLN A 53 -6.91 -20.63 20.01
CA GLN A 53 -5.47 -20.35 20.09
C GLN A 53 -4.76 -20.67 18.77
N ILE A 54 -5.10 -21.79 18.13
CA ILE A 54 -4.54 -22.16 16.83
C ILE A 54 -4.95 -21.13 15.76
N LEU A 55 -6.23 -20.75 15.70
CA LEU A 55 -6.70 -19.79 14.71
C LEU A 55 -6.09 -18.40 14.92
N ALA A 56 -5.93 -17.95 16.17
CA ALA A 56 -5.29 -16.68 16.48
C ALA A 56 -3.80 -16.67 16.09
N HIS A 57 -3.09 -17.77 16.35
CA HIS A 57 -1.71 -17.93 15.89
C HIS A 57 -1.60 -17.84 14.37
N ASN A 58 -2.38 -18.64 13.64
CA ASN A 58 -2.37 -18.64 12.18
C ASN A 58 -2.70 -17.23 11.63
N ARG A 59 -3.77 -16.59 12.14
CA ARG A 59 -4.17 -15.23 11.75
C ARG A 59 -3.02 -14.23 11.86
N ASP A 60 -2.25 -14.31 12.93
CA ASP A 60 -1.17 -13.36 13.17
C ASP A 60 0.06 -13.66 12.30
N GLU A 61 0.30 -14.91 11.91
CA GLU A 61 1.29 -15.27 10.88
C GLU A 61 0.89 -14.77 9.49
N GLU A 62 -0.39 -14.84 9.10
CA GLU A 62 -0.81 -14.33 7.78
C GLU A 62 -0.60 -12.81 7.63
N LYS A 63 -0.63 -12.06 8.74
CA LYS A 63 -0.27 -10.62 8.75
C LYS A 63 1.21 -10.41 8.43
N GLU A 64 2.09 -11.30 8.88
CA GLU A 64 3.50 -11.29 8.50
C GLU A 64 3.65 -11.60 7.00
N HIS A 65 2.98 -12.64 6.50
CA HIS A 65 2.99 -12.97 5.08
C HIS A 65 2.52 -11.80 4.21
N ALA A 66 1.39 -11.17 4.58
CA ALA A 66 0.86 -9.99 3.91
C ALA A 66 1.88 -8.84 3.90
N ALA A 67 2.53 -8.56 5.04
CA ALA A 67 3.54 -7.50 5.13
C ALA A 67 4.78 -7.78 4.25
N MET A 68 5.25 -9.03 4.21
CA MET A 68 6.37 -9.44 3.36
C MET A 68 6.07 -9.26 1.87
N VAL A 69 4.88 -9.65 1.42
CA VAL A 69 4.44 -9.53 0.03
C VAL A 69 4.20 -8.06 -0.35
N LEU A 70 3.59 -7.27 0.54
CA LEU A 70 3.39 -5.83 0.35
C LEU A 70 4.74 -5.09 0.20
N GLU A 71 5.74 -5.44 1.00
CA GLU A 71 7.09 -4.88 0.88
C GLU A 71 7.74 -5.24 -0.47
N TRP A 72 7.54 -6.47 -0.97
CA TRP A 72 8.01 -6.83 -2.31
C TRP A 72 7.33 -5.95 -3.36
N LEU A 73 6.01 -5.78 -3.30
CA LEU A 73 5.27 -4.89 -4.22
C LEU A 73 5.79 -3.45 -4.15
N ARG A 74 6.01 -2.90 -2.95
CA ARG A 74 6.57 -1.55 -2.75
C ARG A 74 7.91 -1.38 -3.48
N ARG A 75 8.78 -2.40 -3.46
CA ARG A 75 10.09 -2.35 -4.15
C ARG A 75 9.98 -2.42 -5.68
N HIS A 76 8.85 -2.87 -6.23
CA HIS A 76 8.66 -3.15 -7.66
C HIS A 76 7.59 -2.30 -8.35
N ASP A 77 6.92 -1.42 -7.60
CA ASP A 77 5.94 -0.46 -8.10
C ASP A 77 6.20 0.94 -7.50
N PRO A 78 6.81 1.88 -8.25
CA PRO A 78 7.15 3.21 -7.75
C PRO A 78 5.95 4.03 -7.27
N LYS A 79 4.76 3.83 -7.85
CA LYS A 79 3.56 4.56 -7.44
C LYS A 79 2.98 3.99 -6.16
N LEU A 80 3.04 2.67 -5.98
CA LEU A 80 2.72 2.08 -4.69
C LEU A 80 3.70 2.56 -3.60
N ASP A 81 5.01 2.65 -3.87
CA ASP A 81 5.98 3.18 -2.91
C ASP A 81 5.68 4.61 -2.47
N GLU A 82 5.37 5.49 -3.43
CA GLU A 82 4.95 6.87 -3.17
C GLU A 82 3.78 6.92 -2.18
N HIS A 83 2.68 6.20 -2.48
CA HIS A 83 1.50 6.21 -1.62
C HIS A 83 1.74 5.57 -0.25
N LEU A 84 2.46 4.43 -0.20
CA LEU A 84 2.75 3.79 1.08
C LEU A 84 3.59 4.69 2.00
N ARG A 85 4.53 5.48 1.44
CA ARG A 85 5.30 6.46 2.22
C ARG A 85 4.48 7.66 2.67
N THR A 86 3.48 8.07 1.89
CA THR A 86 2.57 9.16 2.27
C THR A 86 1.72 8.78 3.48
N TYR A 87 1.22 7.54 3.54
CA TYR A 87 0.17 7.17 4.50
C TYR A 87 0.62 6.26 5.65
N LEU A 88 1.62 5.40 5.47
CA LEU A 88 2.01 4.48 6.54
C LEU A 88 2.81 5.19 7.61
N PHE A 89 2.62 4.76 8.86
CA PHE A 89 3.32 5.26 10.05
C PHE A 89 3.08 6.74 10.36
N THR A 90 1.93 7.28 9.93
CA THR A 90 1.46 8.63 10.28
C THR A 90 0.36 8.58 11.34
N GLU A 91 0.22 9.66 12.11
CA GLU A 91 -0.83 9.79 13.14
C GLU A 91 -1.98 10.74 12.74
N LYS A 92 -1.81 11.54 11.68
CA LYS A 92 -2.85 12.44 11.19
C LYS A 92 -4.03 11.66 10.59
N PRO A 93 -5.26 12.21 10.60
CA PRO A 93 -6.38 11.64 9.84
C PRO A 93 -6.02 11.46 8.36
N LEU A 94 -6.27 10.28 7.81
CA LEU A 94 -5.81 9.93 6.45
C LEU A 94 -6.33 10.88 5.35
N LEU A 95 -7.58 11.35 5.47
CA LEU A 95 -8.17 12.29 4.52
C LEU A 95 -7.56 13.69 4.60
N GLU A 96 -6.99 14.07 5.74
CA GLU A 96 -6.21 15.33 5.84
C GLU A 96 -4.88 15.20 5.11
N ILE A 97 -4.21 14.04 5.23
CA ILE A 97 -2.97 13.74 4.50
C ILE A 97 -3.23 13.75 2.97
N GLU A 98 -4.33 13.16 2.52
CA GLU A 98 -4.74 13.17 1.11
C GLU A 98 -4.90 14.62 0.58
N HIS A 99 -5.68 15.45 1.30
CA HIS A 99 -5.90 16.84 0.92
C HIS A 99 -4.59 17.66 0.89
N GLU A 100 -3.67 17.44 1.85
CA GLU A 100 -2.34 18.05 1.84
C GLU A 100 -1.50 17.58 0.62
N ALA A 101 -1.55 16.30 0.27
CA ALA A 101 -0.78 15.75 -0.84
C ALA A 101 -1.28 16.22 -2.23
N GLU A 102 -2.60 16.41 -2.41
CA GLU A 102 -3.19 16.91 -3.65
C GLU A 102 -2.98 18.41 -3.87
N HIS A 103 -2.86 19.20 -2.79
CA HIS A 103 -2.80 20.66 -2.85
C HIS A 103 -1.45 21.27 -2.42
N GLY A 104 -0.50 20.47 -1.94
CA GLY A 104 0.79 20.91 -1.40
C GLY A 104 1.92 21.20 -2.39
N SER A 105 1.69 21.09 -3.71
CA SER A 105 2.72 21.35 -4.75
C SER A 105 2.74 22.80 -5.26
N GLY A 106 2.46 23.78 -4.39
CA GLY A 106 2.19 25.15 -4.79
C GLY A 106 2.93 26.25 -4.02
N ASP A 107 4.04 25.98 -3.35
CA ASP A 107 4.90 27.06 -2.83
C ASP A 107 6.37 26.63 -2.74
N GLY A 108 7.14 26.97 -3.78
CA GLY A 108 8.54 26.58 -3.90
C GLY A 108 9.22 27.06 -5.19
N ALA A 109 9.20 28.37 -5.44
CA ALA A 109 10.19 29.06 -6.28
C ALA A 109 10.66 30.29 -5.48
N ASP A 110 11.77 30.24 -4.74
CA ASP A 110 13.15 30.31 -5.22
C ASP A 110 13.44 31.67 -5.88
N ASN A 111 14.03 32.64 -5.18
CA ASN A 111 15.49 32.73 -5.01
C ASN A 111 15.91 34.09 -4.41
N ASP A 112 16.91 33.98 -3.56
CA ASP A 112 17.92 34.97 -3.21
C ASP A 112 18.24 35.95 -4.35
N GLY A 113 18.08 37.25 -4.10
CA GLY A 113 18.22 38.31 -5.09
C GLY A 113 18.71 39.61 -4.46
N CYS A 114 19.95 39.58 -3.99
CA CYS A 114 20.83 40.71 -3.72
C CYS A 114 20.40 42.03 -4.39
N LEU A 115 19.93 43.00 -3.59
CA LEU A 115 19.68 44.37 -4.05
C LEU A 115 20.99 45.17 -4.00
N ASP A 116 21.85 44.95 -4.99
CA ASP A 116 22.92 45.88 -5.35
C ASP A 116 22.84 46.23 -6.83
N ILE A 117 22.14 47.31 -7.18
CA ILE A 117 22.45 48.10 -8.36
C ILE A 117 22.19 49.58 -8.06
N GLY A 118 23.26 50.27 -7.64
CA GLY A 118 23.42 51.69 -7.90
C GLY A 118 23.57 51.98 -9.40
N SER A 119 23.25 53.22 -9.78
CA SER A 119 23.21 53.80 -11.13
C SER A 119 21.94 53.58 -11.94
N LEU A 120 21.11 54.62 -11.99
CA LEU A 120 20.78 55.26 -13.27
C LEU A 120 20.49 56.75 -13.04
N ARG A 121 21.31 57.56 -13.71
CA ARG A 121 21.26 59.03 -13.78
C ARG A 121 19.97 59.50 -14.46
N LYS A 122 19.34 60.55 -13.90
CA LYS A 122 19.04 61.82 -14.58
C LYS A 122 18.66 62.88 -13.55
#